data_AF-A0AAU5N4Z8-F1
#
_entry.id   AF-A0AAU5N4Z8-F1
#
_cell.length_a   1.000
_cell.length_b   1.000
_cell.length_c   1.000
_cell.angle_alpha   90.00
_cell.angle_beta   90.00
_cell.angle_gamma   90.00
#
_symmetry.space_group_name_H-M   'P 1'
#
loop_
_entity.id
_entity.type
_entity.pdbx_description
1 polymer ?
#
loop_
_entity_poly.entity_id
_entity_poly.type
_entity_poly.pdbx_seq_one_letter_code
_entity_poly.pdbx_strand_id
1 'polypeptide(L)'
;MSSSTAAAPRAGEYLSLHPDWFPSLWTHVLPQHQSMMIVMLFGTATVERLEGDFDAIVDQVFGEAAVHALHLGEQGLDSPVLWIDDEELTDSTAEEAEEIRAASAAHQEWFAAALRERSLPVPATVRELAATLESLGLVQRMDRRWYTPDRLPLPEDVLTLPTELLQRLSKIRLFLTIEPAEQALLTYFTDTLNHPERVSTSLERLERATGFSSDELRPALDHLAETTGEIALDRGTPPTTVAAKDLPAHARFRITLDWDKYNEGRIHVVRGR
;
A
#
# COMPACT_ATOMS: atom_id res chain seq x y z
N MET A 1 11.35 -24.84 44.00
CA MET A 1 11.59 -24.55 42.56
C MET A 1 10.27 -24.75 41.85
N SER A 2 9.50 -23.68 41.72
CA SER A 2 8.23 -23.70 41.01
C SER A 2 8.48 -23.17 39.62
N SER A 3 8.40 -24.06 38.63
CA SER A 3 8.44 -23.69 37.21
C SER A 3 7.20 -22.85 36.90
N SER A 4 7.42 -21.56 36.64
CA SER A 4 6.43 -20.68 36.06
C SER A 4 6.25 -21.08 34.60
N THR A 5 5.23 -21.88 34.32
CA THR A 5 4.73 -22.10 32.96
C THR A 5 4.37 -20.73 32.40
N ALA A 6 5.12 -20.25 31.41
CA ALA A 6 4.75 -19.04 30.68
C ALA A 6 3.39 -19.31 30.03
N ALA A 7 2.38 -18.54 30.45
CA ALA A 7 1.07 -18.56 29.83
C ALA A 7 1.23 -18.19 28.34
N ALA A 8 0.52 -18.89 27.47
CA ALA A 8 0.38 -18.47 26.08
C ALA A 8 -0.16 -17.03 26.01
N PRO A 9 0.28 -16.21 25.04
CA PRO A 9 -0.23 -14.85 24.88
C PRO A 9 -1.76 -14.89 24.76
N ARG A 10 -2.44 -13.97 25.44
CA ARG A 10 -3.88 -13.78 25.30
C ARG A 10 -4.16 -13.29 23.87
N ALA A 11 -5.17 -13.85 23.22
CA ALA A 11 -5.78 -13.25 22.05
C ALA A 11 -6.17 -11.80 22.41
N GLY A 12 -5.70 -10.81 21.63
CA GLY A 12 -6.15 -9.42 21.77
C GLY A 12 -5.10 -8.31 21.85
N GLU A 13 -3.79 -8.56 21.78
CA GLU A 13 -2.80 -7.47 21.81
C GLU A 13 -2.40 -6.92 20.42
N TYR A 14 -2.55 -7.71 19.35
CA TYR A 14 -2.14 -7.31 18.01
C TYR A 14 -3.24 -7.61 16.99
N LEU A 15 -3.68 -6.57 16.29
CA LEU A 15 -4.54 -6.71 15.12
C LEU A 15 -3.72 -7.23 13.93
N SER A 16 -4.28 -8.18 13.21
CA SER A 16 -3.65 -8.76 12.03
C SER A 16 -4.16 -8.09 10.76
N LEU A 17 -3.29 -7.36 10.07
CA LEU A 17 -3.59 -6.82 8.74
C LEU A 17 -3.19 -7.83 7.65
N HIS A 18 -4.06 -7.99 6.64
CA HIS A 18 -3.76 -8.85 5.51
C HIS A 18 -2.52 -8.34 4.73
N PRO A 19 -1.54 -9.20 4.38
CA PRO A 19 -0.31 -8.76 3.72
C PRO A 19 -0.56 -8.07 2.37
N ASP A 20 -1.59 -8.48 1.64
CA ASP A 20 -1.97 -7.87 0.36
C ASP A 20 -2.76 -6.56 0.50
N TRP A 21 -3.09 -6.06 1.70
CA TRP A 21 -3.93 -4.87 1.86
C TRP A 21 -3.36 -3.63 1.17
N PHE A 22 -2.08 -3.33 1.40
CA PHE A 22 -1.41 -2.21 0.72
C PHE A 22 -1.09 -2.56 -0.74
N PRO A 23 -0.50 -3.73 -1.08
CA PRO A 23 -0.22 -4.10 -2.47
C PRO A 23 -1.46 -4.16 -3.40
N SER A 24 -2.63 -4.51 -2.89
CA SER A 24 -3.86 -4.57 -3.68
C SER A 24 -4.36 -3.17 -4.09
N LEU A 25 -3.96 -2.13 -3.35
CA LEU A 25 -4.37 -0.73 -3.51
C LEU A 25 -5.86 -0.47 -3.26
N TRP A 26 -6.48 -1.28 -2.40
CA TRP A 26 -7.85 -1.05 -1.95
C TRP A 26 -8.01 0.26 -1.18
N THR A 27 -6.92 0.77 -0.59
CA THR A 27 -6.81 2.08 0.06
C THR A 27 -7.12 3.26 -0.86
N HIS A 28 -7.04 3.08 -2.18
CA HIS A 28 -7.35 4.14 -3.17
C HIS A 28 -8.78 4.08 -3.71
N VAL A 29 -9.57 3.10 -3.27
CA VAL A 29 -10.92 2.83 -3.78
C VAL A 29 -11.96 2.82 -2.65
N LEU A 30 -11.58 2.33 -1.48
CA LEU A 30 -12.43 2.22 -0.31
C LEU A 30 -12.24 3.38 0.67
N PRO A 31 -13.23 3.66 1.55
CA PRO A 31 -13.06 4.58 2.67
C PRO A 31 -11.91 4.13 3.57
N GLN A 32 -10.82 4.90 3.60
CA GLN A 32 -9.50 4.41 3.99
C GLN A 32 -9.45 3.83 5.41
N HIS A 33 -9.86 4.61 6.42
CA HIS A 33 -9.71 4.22 7.83
C HIS A 33 -10.67 3.10 8.22
N GLN A 34 -11.96 3.26 7.94
CA GLN A 34 -12.97 2.25 8.30
C GLN A 34 -12.73 0.93 7.56
N SER A 35 -12.39 0.96 6.28
CA SER A 35 -12.16 -0.28 5.53
C SER A 35 -10.90 -1.01 5.99
N MET A 36 -9.81 -0.28 6.28
CA MET A 36 -8.61 -0.88 6.85
C MET A 36 -8.91 -1.54 8.19
N MET A 37 -9.63 -0.85 9.08
CA MET A 37 -9.99 -1.38 10.39
C MET A 37 -10.88 -2.63 10.31
N ILE A 38 -11.86 -2.65 9.39
CA ILE A 38 -12.68 -3.85 9.14
C ILE A 38 -11.84 -5.00 8.58
N VAL A 39 -10.90 -4.73 7.68
CA VAL A 39 -10.00 -5.78 7.15
C VAL A 39 -9.06 -6.31 8.23
N MET A 40 -8.56 -5.46 9.13
CA MET A 40 -7.77 -5.89 10.30
C MET A 40 -8.60 -6.76 11.25
N LEU A 41 -9.86 -6.40 11.47
CA LEU A 41 -10.80 -7.19 12.25
C LEU A 41 -10.98 -8.60 11.65
N PHE A 42 -11.25 -8.69 10.35
CA PHE A 42 -11.44 -9.99 9.68
C PHE A 42 -10.13 -10.79 9.52
N GLY A 43 -8.99 -10.13 9.31
CA GLY A 43 -7.68 -10.78 9.35
C GLY A 43 -7.41 -11.39 10.72
N THR A 44 -7.71 -10.67 11.79
CA THR A 44 -7.63 -11.17 13.17
C THR A 44 -8.59 -12.34 13.38
N ALA A 45 -9.84 -12.21 12.94
CA ALA A 45 -10.83 -13.28 13.04
C ALA A 45 -10.40 -14.56 12.29
N THR A 46 -9.71 -14.41 11.16
CA THR A 46 -9.18 -15.52 10.36
C THR A 46 -8.06 -16.24 11.10
N VAL A 47 -7.07 -15.50 11.62
CA VAL A 47 -5.92 -16.04 12.35
C VAL A 47 -6.36 -16.74 13.64
N GLU A 48 -7.25 -16.10 14.40
CA GLU A 48 -7.77 -16.59 15.68
C GLU A 48 -8.92 -17.61 15.50
N ARG A 49 -9.36 -17.86 14.26
CA ARG A 49 -10.45 -18.78 13.91
C ARG A 49 -11.75 -18.48 14.65
N LEU A 50 -12.07 -17.19 14.77
CA LEU A 50 -13.26 -16.72 15.47
C LEU A 50 -14.54 -17.13 14.73
N GLU A 51 -15.60 -17.32 15.51
CA GLU A 51 -16.92 -17.73 15.01
C GLU A 51 -17.98 -16.69 15.35
N GLY A 52 -18.96 -16.50 14.47
CA GLY A 52 -20.08 -15.58 14.68
C GLY A 52 -20.45 -14.77 13.45
N ASP A 53 -21.47 -13.93 13.60
CA ASP A 53 -21.74 -12.84 12.67
C ASP A 53 -20.81 -11.65 12.92
N PHE A 54 -20.94 -10.60 12.13
CA PHE A 54 -20.04 -9.43 12.19
C PHE A 54 -20.03 -8.80 13.59
N ASP A 55 -21.19 -8.62 14.22
CA ASP A 55 -21.33 -8.05 15.57
C ASP A 55 -20.60 -8.89 16.61
N ALA A 56 -20.76 -10.22 16.56
CA ALA A 56 -20.07 -11.12 17.47
C ALA A 56 -18.56 -11.05 17.31
N ILE A 57 -18.05 -10.85 16.09
CA ILE A 57 -16.61 -10.71 15.84
C ILE A 57 -16.08 -9.36 16.37
N VAL A 58 -16.82 -8.27 16.17
CA VAL A 58 -16.50 -6.95 16.71
C VAL A 58 -16.40 -7.02 18.24
N ASP A 59 -17.38 -7.64 18.90
CA ASP A 59 -17.39 -7.80 20.35
C ASP A 59 -16.24 -8.69 20.85
N GLN A 60 -15.94 -9.79 20.16
CA GLN A 60 -14.82 -10.68 20.52
C GLN A 60 -13.44 -10.02 20.41
N VAL A 61 -13.23 -9.14 19.42
CA VAL A 61 -11.92 -8.51 19.17
C VAL A 61 -11.76 -7.20 19.94
N PHE A 62 -12.80 -6.37 20.01
CA PHE A 62 -12.71 -5.03 20.59
C PHE A 62 -13.53 -4.84 21.87
N GLY A 63 -14.55 -5.68 22.12
CA GLY A 63 -15.47 -5.55 23.23
C GLY A 63 -16.04 -4.14 23.37
N GLU A 64 -16.05 -3.61 24.60
CA GLU A 64 -16.52 -2.25 24.90
C GLU A 64 -15.69 -1.13 24.22
N ALA A 65 -14.47 -1.42 23.76
CA ALA A 65 -13.61 -0.46 23.07
C ALA A 65 -13.87 -0.34 21.56
N ALA A 66 -14.80 -1.12 21.01
CA ALA A 66 -15.10 -1.17 19.57
C ALA A 66 -15.38 0.20 18.96
N VAL A 67 -16.14 1.04 19.67
CA VAL A 67 -16.54 2.37 19.18
C VAL A 67 -15.31 3.23 18.87
N HIS A 68 -14.33 3.23 19.76
CA HIS A 68 -13.10 4.02 19.59
C HIS A 68 -12.13 3.36 18.62
N ALA A 69 -11.97 2.02 18.69
CA ALA A 69 -10.96 1.32 17.91
C ALA A 69 -11.25 1.32 16.40
N LEU A 70 -12.51 1.08 16.01
CA LEU A 70 -12.93 1.02 14.62
C LEU A 70 -13.28 2.41 14.03
N HIS A 71 -13.07 3.50 14.80
CA HIS A 71 -13.58 4.84 14.47
C HIS A 71 -15.08 4.77 14.11
N LEU A 72 -15.82 3.95 14.86
CA LEU A 72 -17.27 3.92 14.72
C LEU A 72 -17.75 5.22 15.34
N GLY A 73 -18.53 6.00 14.60
CA GLY A 73 -19.20 7.16 15.16
C GLY A 73 -20.08 6.79 16.37
N GLU A 74 -20.82 7.77 16.87
CA GLU A 74 -21.63 7.62 18.09
C GLU A 74 -22.66 6.48 18.05
N GLN A 75 -23.01 5.97 16.86
CA GLN A 75 -24.00 4.91 16.64
C GLN A 75 -23.37 3.52 16.46
N GLY A 76 -22.07 3.35 16.74
CA GLY A 76 -21.39 2.07 16.59
C GLY A 76 -21.39 1.58 15.13
N LEU A 77 -21.69 0.30 14.89
CA LEU A 77 -21.69 -0.30 13.54
C LEU A 77 -22.74 0.28 12.58
N ASP A 78 -23.76 0.95 13.10
CA ASP A 78 -24.79 1.62 12.30
C ASP A 78 -24.40 3.08 12.00
N SER A 79 -23.20 3.52 12.42
CA SER A 79 -22.65 4.83 12.07
C SER A 79 -22.41 4.96 10.57
N PRO A 80 -22.49 6.19 10.02
CA PRO A 80 -22.28 6.41 8.61
C PRO A 80 -20.87 6.04 8.16
N VAL A 81 -20.75 5.66 6.88
CA VAL A 81 -19.44 5.48 6.25
C VAL A 81 -18.75 6.84 6.10
N LEU A 82 -17.52 6.94 6.60
CA LEU A 82 -16.71 8.16 6.56
C LEU A 82 -15.71 8.11 5.41
N TRP A 83 -15.82 9.08 4.49
CA TRP A 83 -14.96 9.21 3.30
C TRP A 83 -13.91 10.33 3.42
N ILE A 84 -13.95 11.08 4.52
CA ILE A 84 -13.02 12.15 4.86
C ILE A 84 -12.61 11.91 6.31
N ASP A 85 -11.33 12.08 6.61
CA ASP A 85 -10.85 12.16 7.99
C ASP A 85 -11.01 13.61 8.50
N ASP A 86 -11.61 13.79 9.66
CA ASP A 86 -11.78 15.12 10.26
C ASP A 86 -10.41 15.77 10.57
N GLU A 87 -9.35 14.97 10.76
CA GLU A 87 -7.98 15.47 10.89
C GLU A 87 -7.51 16.19 9.62
N GLU A 88 -7.85 15.69 8.42
CA GLU A 88 -7.51 16.33 7.14
C GLU A 88 -8.14 17.72 7.00
N LEU A 89 -9.31 17.92 7.59
CA LEU A 89 -10.03 19.20 7.56
C LEU A 89 -9.54 20.18 8.63
N THR A 90 -8.91 19.70 9.70
CA THR A 90 -8.56 20.52 10.87
C THR A 90 -7.43 21.50 10.57
N ASP A 91 -6.45 21.09 9.77
CA ASP A 91 -5.28 21.91 9.41
C ASP A 91 -5.42 22.63 8.06
N SER A 92 -6.55 22.46 7.38
CA SER A 92 -6.80 22.99 6.03
C SER A 92 -7.36 24.41 6.05
N THR A 93 -7.02 25.21 5.04
CA THR A 93 -7.73 26.47 4.76
C THR A 93 -9.18 26.20 4.33
N ALA A 94 -10.03 27.24 4.32
CA ALA A 94 -11.42 27.09 3.91
C ALA A 94 -11.58 26.62 2.45
N GLU A 95 -10.69 27.08 1.56
CA GLU A 95 -10.66 26.70 0.14
C GLU A 95 -10.20 25.25 -0.02
N GLU A 96 -9.08 24.87 0.60
CA GLU A 96 -8.59 23.47 0.60
C GLU A 96 -9.62 22.50 1.19
N ALA A 97 -10.30 22.89 2.27
CA ALA A 97 -11.34 22.07 2.87
C ALA A 97 -12.57 21.90 1.96
N GLU A 98 -12.89 22.89 1.10
CA GLU A 98 -13.94 22.74 0.08
C GLU A 98 -13.50 21.79 -1.03
N GLU A 99 -12.25 21.89 -1.48
CA GLU A 99 -11.66 20.99 -2.48
C GLU A 99 -11.62 19.53 -1.99
N ILE A 100 -11.18 19.29 -0.75
CA ILE A 100 -11.15 17.95 -0.13
C ILE A 100 -12.57 17.36 -0.09
N ARG A 101 -13.56 18.14 0.36
CA ARG A 101 -14.96 17.70 0.40
C ARG A 101 -15.51 17.39 -0.98
N ALA A 102 -15.23 18.23 -1.97
CA ALA A 102 -15.66 18.01 -3.35
C ALA A 102 -15.02 16.75 -3.95
N ALA A 103 -13.72 16.55 -3.74
CA ALA A 103 -12.99 15.37 -4.20
C ALA A 103 -13.52 14.08 -3.55
N SER A 104 -13.78 14.10 -2.24
CA SER A 104 -14.34 12.96 -1.52
C SER A 104 -15.78 12.65 -1.95
N ALA A 105 -16.64 13.66 -2.14
CA ALA A 105 -17.99 13.45 -2.66
C ALA A 105 -17.98 12.84 -4.08
N ALA A 106 -17.07 13.30 -4.94
CA ALA A 106 -16.87 12.73 -6.27
C ALA A 106 -16.38 11.28 -6.20
N HIS A 107 -15.45 10.96 -5.28
CA HIS A 107 -14.96 9.61 -5.03
C HIS A 107 -16.10 8.70 -4.56
N GLN A 108 -16.88 9.14 -3.56
CA GLN A 108 -18.02 8.40 -3.04
C GLN A 108 -19.06 8.12 -4.13
N GLU A 109 -19.44 9.11 -4.95
CA GLU A 109 -20.43 8.90 -6.01
C GLU A 109 -19.90 7.95 -7.09
N TRP A 110 -18.64 8.07 -7.48
CA TRP A 110 -18.02 7.14 -8.41
C TRP A 110 -18.05 5.69 -7.86
N PHE A 111 -17.63 5.49 -6.61
CA PHE A 111 -17.63 4.16 -5.99
C PHE A 111 -19.06 3.60 -5.89
N ALA A 112 -20.02 4.43 -5.50
CA ALA A 112 -21.43 4.08 -5.48
C ALA A 112 -21.94 3.66 -6.86
N ALA A 113 -21.56 4.38 -7.93
CA ALA A 113 -21.90 4.01 -9.30
C ALA A 113 -21.29 2.65 -9.70
N ALA A 114 -20.02 2.40 -9.36
CA ALA A 114 -19.34 1.14 -9.63
C ALA A 114 -20.02 -0.06 -8.93
N LEU A 115 -20.49 0.12 -7.69
CA LEU A 115 -21.27 -0.89 -6.98
C LEU A 115 -22.62 -1.15 -7.66
N ARG A 116 -23.35 -0.09 -8.01
CA ARG A 116 -24.66 -0.20 -8.68
C ARG A 116 -24.57 -0.92 -10.02
N GLU A 117 -23.51 -0.69 -10.80
CA GLU A 117 -23.27 -1.40 -12.07
C GLU A 117 -23.21 -2.92 -11.88
N ARG A 118 -22.67 -3.37 -10.74
CA ARG A 118 -22.60 -4.78 -10.35
C ARG A 118 -23.82 -5.27 -9.56
N SER A 119 -24.88 -4.47 -9.48
CA SER A 119 -26.07 -4.76 -8.67
C SER A 119 -25.76 -4.99 -7.17
N LEU A 120 -24.70 -4.35 -6.66
CA LEU A 120 -24.35 -4.37 -5.24
C LEU A 120 -24.98 -3.16 -4.52
N PRO A 121 -25.38 -3.32 -3.24
CA PRO A 121 -25.86 -2.20 -2.44
C PRO A 121 -24.74 -1.19 -2.17
N VAL A 122 -25.08 0.09 -2.13
CA VAL A 122 -24.15 1.15 -1.73
C VAL A 122 -24.18 1.24 -0.20
N PRO A 123 -23.04 1.09 0.50
CA PRO A 123 -23.04 1.08 1.96
C PRO A 123 -23.28 2.48 2.51
N ALA A 124 -24.33 2.63 3.31
CA ALA A 124 -24.60 3.82 4.11
C ALA A 124 -23.99 3.72 5.51
N THR A 125 -23.85 2.51 6.06
CA THR A 125 -23.32 2.27 7.42
C THR A 125 -22.06 1.40 7.40
N VAL A 126 -21.30 1.40 8.52
CA VAL A 126 -20.12 0.53 8.69
C VAL A 126 -20.50 -0.96 8.55
N ARG A 127 -21.67 -1.36 9.06
CA ARG A 127 -22.22 -2.71 8.90
C ARG A 127 -22.43 -3.07 7.43
N GLU A 128 -23.03 -2.16 6.66
CA GLU A 128 -23.23 -2.35 5.23
C GLU A 128 -21.92 -2.32 4.44
N LEU A 129 -20.93 -1.54 4.90
CA LEU A 129 -19.58 -1.56 4.35
C LEU A 129 -18.94 -2.94 4.53
N ALA A 130 -19.03 -3.55 5.72
CA ALA A 130 -18.53 -4.91 5.93
C ALA A 130 -19.20 -5.94 5.00
N ALA A 131 -20.53 -5.84 4.80
CA ALA A 131 -21.24 -6.69 3.83
C ALA A 131 -20.83 -6.42 2.37
N THR A 132 -20.44 -5.18 2.06
CA THR A 132 -19.88 -4.81 0.75
C THR A 132 -18.50 -5.45 0.56
N LEU A 133 -17.62 -5.43 1.57
CA LEU A 133 -16.31 -6.10 1.50
C LEU A 133 -16.44 -7.62 1.32
N GLU A 134 -17.43 -8.25 1.98
CA GLU A 134 -17.77 -9.66 1.74
C GLU A 134 -18.21 -9.88 0.29
N SER A 135 -19.09 -9.02 -0.23
CA SER A 135 -19.59 -9.11 -1.62
C SER A 135 -18.52 -8.87 -2.68
N LEU A 136 -17.49 -8.07 -2.36
CA LEU A 136 -16.31 -7.85 -3.20
C LEU A 136 -15.28 -8.98 -3.09
N GLY A 137 -15.50 -9.97 -2.22
CA GLY A 137 -14.62 -11.12 -2.05
C GLY A 137 -13.35 -10.83 -1.24
N LEU A 138 -13.30 -9.69 -0.54
CA LEU A 138 -12.18 -9.33 0.34
C LEU A 138 -12.19 -10.11 1.65
N VAL A 139 -13.38 -10.59 2.01
CA VAL A 139 -13.63 -11.42 3.17
C VAL A 139 -14.67 -12.45 2.75
N GLN A 140 -14.56 -13.65 3.30
CA GLN A 140 -15.45 -14.77 3.01
C GLN A 140 -15.95 -15.36 4.33
N ARG A 141 -17.15 -15.91 4.29
CA ARG A 141 -17.71 -16.69 5.40
C ARG A 141 -17.92 -18.12 4.94
N MET A 142 -17.28 -19.07 5.63
CA MET A 142 -17.54 -20.50 5.46
C MET A 142 -18.07 -21.05 6.78
N ASP A 143 -19.27 -21.61 6.74
CA ASP A 143 -20.06 -21.98 7.92
C ASP A 143 -20.28 -20.80 8.87
N ARG A 144 -19.68 -20.84 10.06
CA ARG A 144 -19.76 -19.80 11.09
C ARG A 144 -18.46 -19.01 11.25
N ARG A 145 -17.47 -19.24 10.37
CA ARG A 145 -16.12 -18.65 10.47
C ARG A 145 -15.86 -17.69 9.33
N TRP A 146 -15.09 -16.66 9.66
CA TRP A 146 -14.62 -15.66 8.71
C TRP A 146 -13.22 -16.01 8.23
N TYR A 147 -12.97 -15.75 6.96
CA TYR A 147 -11.72 -15.99 6.28
C TYR A 147 -11.40 -14.81 5.37
N THR A 148 -10.18 -14.29 5.44
CA THR A 148 -9.60 -13.50 4.36
C THR A 148 -8.96 -14.46 3.35
N PRO A 149 -9.18 -14.27 2.04
CA PRO A 149 -8.56 -15.13 1.03
C PRO A 149 -7.04 -14.98 1.03
N ASP A 150 -6.28 -16.02 0.67
CA ASP A 150 -4.81 -15.99 0.63
C ASP A 150 -4.24 -14.86 -0.25
N ARG A 151 -5.01 -14.47 -1.27
CA ARG A 151 -4.75 -13.28 -2.08
C ARG A 151 -5.99 -12.44 -2.20
N LEU A 152 -5.87 -11.15 -1.92
CA LEU A 152 -6.97 -10.22 -2.14
C LEU A 152 -7.17 -10.01 -3.65
N PRO A 153 -8.42 -10.00 -4.15
CA PRO A 153 -8.67 -9.56 -5.51
C PRO A 153 -8.21 -8.12 -5.70
N LEU A 154 -7.78 -7.77 -6.91
CA LEU A 154 -7.47 -6.37 -7.22
C LEU A 154 -8.78 -5.59 -7.44
N PRO A 155 -8.83 -4.28 -7.13
CA PRO A 155 -10.02 -3.47 -7.35
C PRO A 155 -10.55 -3.55 -8.78
N GLU A 156 -9.67 -3.57 -9.79
CA GLU A 156 -10.05 -3.68 -11.20
C GLU A 156 -10.59 -5.05 -11.63
N ASP A 157 -10.33 -6.11 -10.85
CA ASP A 157 -10.89 -7.44 -11.11
C ASP A 157 -12.36 -7.50 -10.65
N VAL A 158 -12.73 -6.65 -9.70
CA VAL A 158 -14.04 -6.67 -9.04
C VAL A 158 -14.87 -5.40 -9.21
N LEU A 159 -14.35 -4.32 -9.77
CA LEU A 159 -15.08 -3.09 -10.03
C LEU A 159 -14.68 -2.51 -11.39
N THR A 160 -15.64 -1.91 -12.09
CA THR A 160 -15.36 -1.12 -13.27
C THR A 160 -14.75 0.22 -12.83
N LEU A 161 -13.44 0.36 -13.02
CA LEU A 161 -12.69 1.55 -12.60
C LEU A 161 -12.57 2.59 -13.75
N PRO A 162 -12.53 3.90 -13.44
CA PRO A 162 -12.24 4.93 -14.43
C PRO A 162 -10.83 4.75 -14.97
N THR A 163 -10.63 5.11 -16.23
CA THR A 163 -9.34 4.98 -16.92
C THR A 163 -8.21 5.67 -16.17
N GLU A 164 -8.48 6.86 -15.63
CA GLU A 164 -7.51 7.66 -14.88
C GLU A 164 -7.09 6.96 -13.58
N LEU A 165 -8.05 6.34 -12.87
CA LEU A 165 -7.77 5.57 -11.67
C LEU A 165 -6.99 4.30 -11.99
N LEU A 166 -7.37 3.55 -13.03
CA LEU A 166 -6.62 2.37 -13.49
C LEU A 166 -5.16 2.69 -13.79
N GLN A 167 -4.91 3.79 -14.51
CA GLN A 167 -3.57 4.25 -14.83
C GLN A 167 -2.80 4.64 -13.55
N ARG A 168 -3.46 5.32 -12.60
CA ARG A 168 -2.87 5.67 -11.31
C ARG A 168 -2.49 4.43 -10.51
N LEU A 169 -3.39 3.46 -10.35
CA LEU A 169 -3.13 2.21 -9.63
C LEU A 169 -1.98 1.43 -10.28
N SER A 170 -1.97 1.34 -11.62
CA SER A 170 -0.89 0.67 -12.36
C SER A 170 0.47 1.31 -12.11
N LYS A 171 0.54 2.65 -12.07
CA LYS A 171 1.77 3.38 -11.74
C LYS A 171 2.22 3.12 -10.30
N ILE A 172 1.30 3.12 -9.34
CA ILE A 172 1.63 2.86 -7.94
C ILE A 172 2.16 1.43 -7.77
N ARG A 173 1.53 0.42 -8.37
CA ARG A 173 2.03 -0.97 -8.27
C ARG A 173 3.40 -1.13 -8.93
N LEU A 174 3.62 -0.46 -10.06
CA LEU A 174 4.94 -0.44 -10.69
C LEU A 174 5.99 0.13 -9.73
N PHE A 175 5.69 1.26 -9.10
CA PHE A 175 6.57 1.87 -8.10
C PHE A 175 6.84 0.91 -6.91
N LEU A 176 5.81 0.34 -6.30
CA LEU A 176 5.96 -0.60 -5.18
C LEU A 176 6.75 -1.86 -5.55
N THR A 177 6.69 -2.29 -6.81
CA THR A 177 7.47 -3.43 -7.31
C THR A 177 8.96 -3.07 -7.45
N ILE A 178 9.26 -1.82 -7.80
CA ILE A 178 10.60 -1.34 -8.09
C ILE A 178 11.33 -0.83 -6.84
N GLU A 179 10.59 -0.23 -5.90
CA GLU A 179 11.11 0.47 -4.72
C GLU A 179 12.14 -0.33 -3.91
N PRO A 180 11.96 -1.63 -3.61
CA PRO A 180 12.95 -2.39 -2.84
C PRO A 180 14.30 -2.52 -3.55
N ALA A 181 14.27 -2.78 -4.86
CA ALA A 181 15.48 -2.93 -5.69
C ALA A 181 16.17 -1.57 -5.88
N GLU A 182 15.39 -0.51 -6.06
CA GLU A 182 15.87 0.86 -6.10
C GLU A 182 16.57 1.27 -4.79
N GLN A 183 15.92 1.06 -3.65
CA GLN A 183 16.47 1.38 -2.35
C GLN A 183 17.77 0.62 -2.08
N ALA A 184 17.85 -0.65 -2.48
CA ALA A 184 19.07 -1.44 -2.34
C ALA A 184 20.22 -0.91 -3.23
N LEU A 185 19.92 -0.45 -4.45
CA LEU A 185 20.89 0.22 -5.32
C LEU A 185 21.41 1.51 -4.68
N LEU A 186 20.52 2.35 -4.17
CA LEU A 186 20.86 3.61 -3.52
C LEU A 186 21.71 3.38 -2.28
N THR A 187 21.31 2.46 -1.39
CA THR A 187 22.10 2.05 -0.22
C THR A 187 23.48 1.53 -0.61
N TYR A 188 23.60 0.76 -1.68
CA TYR A 188 24.90 0.33 -2.18
C TYR A 188 25.76 1.52 -2.66
N PHE A 189 25.18 2.48 -3.38
CA PHE A 189 25.90 3.67 -3.83
C PHE A 189 26.30 4.60 -2.67
N THR A 190 25.43 4.79 -1.68
CA THR A 190 25.69 5.68 -0.55
C THR A 190 26.63 5.05 0.46
N ASP A 191 26.29 3.86 0.95
CA ASP A 191 26.88 3.30 2.16
C ASP A 191 28.09 2.40 1.84
N THR A 192 28.05 1.71 0.69
CA THR A 192 29.13 0.79 0.30
C THR A 192 30.18 1.47 -0.58
N LEU A 193 29.74 2.25 -1.57
CA LEU A 193 30.66 2.94 -2.48
C LEU A 193 31.03 4.37 -2.04
N ASN A 194 30.42 4.87 -0.97
CA ASN A 194 30.67 6.19 -0.39
C ASN A 194 30.51 7.32 -1.41
N HIS A 195 29.30 7.42 -1.98
CA HIS A 195 28.85 8.53 -2.82
C HIS A 195 29.72 8.76 -4.08
N PRO A 196 29.90 7.74 -4.94
CA PRO A 196 30.71 7.89 -6.14
C PRO A 196 30.03 8.82 -7.16
N GLU A 197 30.78 9.67 -7.85
CA GLU A 197 30.25 10.41 -9.02
C GLU A 197 29.95 9.46 -10.19
N ARG A 198 30.80 8.44 -10.37
CA ARG A 198 30.70 7.47 -11.47
C ARG A 198 31.12 6.08 -11.03
N VAL A 199 30.39 5.08 -11.48
CA VAL A 199 30.65 3.65 -11.22
C VAL A 199 30.69 2.89 -12.53
N SER A 200 31.73 2.09 -12.75
CA SER A 200 31.73 1.09 -13.83
C SER A 200 31.35 -0.28 -13.26
N THR A 201 30.25 -0.84 -13.74
CA THR A 201 29.66 -2.07 -13.20
C THR A 201 29.06 -2.96 -14.31
N SER A 202 28.45 -4.07 -13.92
CA SER A 202 27.57 -4.91 -14.73
C SER A 202 26.35 -5.31 -13.88
N LEU A 203 25.27 -5.80 -14.48
CA LEU A 203 24.09 -6.23 -13.72
C LEU A 203 24.46 -7.37 -12.78
N GLU A 204 25.23 -8.38 -13.22
CA GLU A 204 25.71 -9.47 -12.35
C GLU A 204 26.48 -8.98 -11.11
N ARG A 205 27.20 -7.87 -11.22
CA ARG A 205 27.91 -7.29 -10.08
C ARG A 205 26.95 -6.58 -9.14
N LEU A 206 25.93 -5.90 -9.68
CA LEU A 206 24.89 -5.28 -8.89
C LEU A 206 24.03 -6.34 -8.19
N GLU A 207 23.67 -7.44 -8.86
CA GLU A 207 22.96 -8.57 -8.24
C GLU A 207 23.71 -9.10 -7.01
N ARG A 208 25.03 -9.31 -7.15
CA ARG A 208 25.87 -9.75 -6.02
C ARG A 208 25.97 -8.72 -4.91
N ALA A 209 25.81 -7.44 -5.20
CA ALA A 209 25.91 -6.37 -4.23
C ALA A 209 24.60 -6.09 -3.50
N THR A 210 23.46 -6.21 -4.19
CA THR A 210 22.12 -5.86 -3.66
C THR A 210 21.29 -7.07 -3.26
N GLY A 211 21.61 -8.26 -3.79
CA GLY A 211 20.81 -9.47 -3.60
C GLY A 211 19.58 -9.59 -4.51
N PHE A 212 19.29 -8.56 -5.31
CA PHE A 212 18.19 -8.56 -6.28
C PHE A 212 18.63 -9.11 -7.63
N SER A 213 17.73 -9.75 -8.37
CA SER A 213 18.01 -10.27 -9.70
C SER A 213 18.13 -9.16 -10.75
N SER A 214 18.76 -9.45 -11.89
CA SER A 214 18.86 -8.52 -13.02
C SER A 214 17.48 -8.07 -13.52
N ASP A 215 16.47 -8.93 -13.42
CA ASP A 215 15.11 -8.61 -13.87
C ASP A 215 14.42 -7.61 -12.93
N GLU A 216 14.76 -7.61 -11.64
CA GLU A 216 14.30 -6.61 -10.66
C GLU A 216 15.14 -5.32 -10.73
N LEU A 217 16.44 -5.44 -11.02
CA LEU A 217 17.36 -4.31 -11.07
C LEU A 217 17.19 -3.44 -12.33
N ARG A 218 16.84 -4.02 -13.48
CA ARG A 218 16.63 -3.25 -14.71
C ARG A 218 15.53 -2.18 -14.57
N PRO A 219 14.29 -2.49 -14.14
CA PRO A 219 13.25 -1.48 -14.01
C PRO A 219 13.60 -0.45 -12.93
N ALA A 220 14.33 -0.82 -11.87
CA ALA A 220 14.85 0.13 -10.88
C ALA A 220 15.87 1.12 -11.47
N LEU A 221 16.82 0.63 -12.26
CA LEU A 221 17.79 1.47 -12.94
C LEU A 221 17.13 2.37 -13.99
N ASP A 222 16.14 1.86 -14.74
CA ASP A 222 15.37 2.67 -15.69
C ASP A 222 14.53 3.74 -14.96
N HIS A 223 13.92 3.41 -13.82
CA HIS A 223 13.18 4.39 -13.03
C HIS A 223 14.08 5.51 -12.50
N LEU A 224 15.24 5.16 -11.92
CA LEU A 224 16.25 6.14 -11.46
C LEU A 224 16.80 7.01 -12.61
N ALA A 225 16.90 6.47 -13.83
CA ALA A 225 17.46 7.19 -14.97
C ALA A 225 16.43 8.06 -15.69
N GLU A 226 15.25 7.52 -15.97
CA GLU A 226 14.23 8.16 -16.81
C GLU A 226 13.20 8.96 -15.99
N THR A 227 12.84 8.49 -14.79
CA THR A 227 11.76 9.09 -14.00
C THR A 227 12.28 10.10 -13.00
N THR A 228 13.24 9.71 -12.15
CA THR A 228 13.83 10.63 -11.16
C THR A 228 14.98 11.44 -11.76
N GLY A 229 15.67 10.87 -12.76
CA GLY A 229 16.82 11.49 -13.41
C GLY A 229 18.03 11.64 -12.48
N GLU A 230 18.08 10.84 -11.41
CA GLU A 230 19.15 10.80 -10.40
C GLU A 230 20.40 10.07 -10.93
N ILE A 231 20.25 9.23 -11.95
CA ILE A 231 21.37 8.56 -12.60
C ILE A 231 21.35 8.70 -14.13
N ALA A 232 22.49 8.48 -14.75
CA ALA A 232 22.61 8.26 -16.19
C ALA A 232 23.36 6.94 -16.46
N LEU A 233 22.88 6.18 -17.45
CA LEU A 233 23.44 4.89 -17.84
C LEU A 233 24.10 5.00 -19.20
N ASP A 234 25.40 4.76 -19.27
CA ASP A 234 26.19 4.84 -20.50
C ASP A 234 26.93 3.54 -20.81
N ARG A 235 27.07 3.22 -22.09
CA ARG A 235 27.87 2.08 -22.55
C ARG A 235 28.73 2.44 -23.76
N GLY A 236 29.86 1.75 -23.89
CA GLY A 236 30.73 1.79 -25.06
C GLY A 236 31.80 2.89 -25.03
N THR A 237 32.51 3.01 -26.15
CA THR A 237 33.47 4.09 -26.40
C THR A 237 33.31 4.50 -27.88
N PRO A 238 32.76 5.69 -28.18
CA PRO A 238 32.34 6.73 -27.25
C PRO A 238 31.14 6.33 -26.35
N PRO A 239 30.97 6.93 -25.16
CA PRO A 239 29.84 6.66 -24.28
C PRO A 239 28.51 7.01 -24.96
N THR A 240 27.57 6.07 -24.98
CA THR A 240 26.21 6.26 -25.49
C THR A 240 25.23 5.93 -24.37
N THR A 241 24.23 6.80 -24.17
CA THR A 241 23.17 6.55 -23.20
C THR A 241 22.35 5.33 -23.60
N VAL A 242 22.05 4.47 -22.63
CA VAL A 242 21.35 3.19 -22.83
C VAL A 242 20.27 3.01 -21.78
N ALA A 243 19.18 2.33 -22.14
CA ALA A 243 18.19 1.88 -21.16
C ALA A 243 18.68 0.59 -20.48
N ALA A 244 18.39 0.43 -19.19
CA ALA A 244 18.73 -0.74 -18.41
C ALA A 244 18.06 -2.01 -18.94
N LYS A 245 16.81 -1.91 -19.42
CA LYS A 245 16.11 -3.03 -20.09
C LYS A 245 16.91 -3.67 -21.24
N ASP A 246 17.74 -2.88 -21.92
CA ASP A 246 18.54 -3.32 -23.07
C ASP A 246 19.94 -3.83 -22.67
N LEU A 247 20.29 -3.82 -21.38
CA LEU A 247 21.58 -4.26 -20.87
C LEU A 247 21.63 -5.80 -20.71
N PRO A 248 22.57 -6.49 -21.40
CA PRO A 248 22.89 -7.87 -21.08
C PRO A 248 23.50 -7.98 -19.68
N ALA A 249 23.20 -9.06 -18.95
CA ALA A 249 23.58 -9.19 -17.54
C ALA A 249 25.10 -9.02 -17.28
N HIS A 250 25.92 -9.61 -18.16
CA HIS A 250 27.38 -9.60 -18.09
C HIS A 250 28.01 -8.35 -18.71
N ALA A 251 27.24 -7.51 -19.41
CA ALA A 251 27.78 -6.36 -20.11
C ALA A 251 28.23 -5.29 -19.11
N ARG A 252 29.41 -4.73 -19.34
CA ARG A 252 29.89 -3.58 -18.57
C ARG A 252 29.21 -2.30 -19.08
N PHE A 253 28.74 -1.50 -18.15
CA PHE A 253 28.20 -0.16 -18.36
C PHE A 253 28.71 0.78 -17.27
N ARG A 254 28.42 2.06 -17.44
CA ARG A 254 28.76 3.12 -16.49
C ARG A 254 27.48 3.73 -15.95
N ILE A 255 27.44 3.92 -14.65
CA ILE A 255 26.42 4.71 -13.97
C ILE A 255 27.08 6.03 -13.57
N THR A 256 26.50 7.14 -13.96
CA THR A 256 26.85 8.47 -13.46
C THR A 256 25.75 8.90 -12.49
N LEU A 257 26.09 9.36 -11.30
CA LEU A 257 25.12 9.77 -10.28
C LEU A 257 25.08 11.28 -10.16
N ASP A 258 23.87 11.82 -10.14
CA ASP A 258 23.58 13.23 -9.87
C ASP A 258 23.14 13.36 -8.40
N TRP A 259 24.14 13.58 -7.53
CA TRP A 259 23.90 13.69 -6.08
C TRP A 259 23.09 14.92 -5.72
N ASP A 260 23.11 15.98 -6.53
CA ASP A 260 22.31 17.18 -6.28
C ASP A 260 20.83 16.84 -6.47
N LYS A 261 20.47 16.19 -7.59
CA LYS A 261 19.09 15.71 -7.79
C LYS A 261 18.64 14.69 -6.77
N TYR A 262 19.52 13.75 -6.39
CA TYR A 262 19.23 12.79 -5.32
C TYR A 262 18.92 13.51 -4.00
N ASN A 263 19.72 14.50 -3.64
CA ASN A 263 19.52 15.27 -2.41
C ASN A 263 18.25 16.13 -2.46
N GLU A 264 17.97 16.78 -3.59
CA GLU A 264 16.76 17.57 -3.80
C GLU A 264 15.48 16.72 -3.75
N GLY A 265 15.52 15.52 -4.34
CA GLY A 265 14.36 14.64 -4.45
C GLY A 265 14.05 13.84 -3.18
N ARG A 266 15.03 13.65 -2.28
CA ARG A 266 14.90 12.70 -1.15
C ARG A 266 15.19 13.28 0.24
N ILE A 267 15.80 14.47 0.35
CA ILE A 267 16.01 15.12 1.65
C ILE A 267 14.81 16.02 1.98
N HIS A 268 13.80 15.43 2.64
CA HIS A 268 12.87 16.23 3.45
C HIS A 268 13.52 16.50 4.81
N VAL A 269 14.15 17.68 4.94
CA VAL A 269 14.55 18.17 6.27
C VAL A 269 13.28 18.41 7.07
N VAL A 270 12.94 17.48 7.97
CA VAL A 270 12.01 17.73 9.07
C VAL A 270 12.66 18.83 9.92
N ARG A 271 12.29 20.08 9.66
CA ARG A 271 12.61 21.19 10.56
C ARG A 271 11.79 20.99 11.82
N GLY A 272 12.36 20.28 12.79
CA GLY A 272 11.83 20.28 14.15
C GLY A 272 11.75 21.72 14.67
N ARG A 273 10.53 22.16 14.99
CA ARG A 273 10.26 23.20 15.97
C ARG A 273 9.11 22.75 16.85
#